data_AF-A0AA36H731-F1
#
_entry.id   AF-A0AA36H731-F1
#
_cell.length_a   1.000
_cell.length_b   1.000
_cell.length_c   1.000
_cell.angle_alpha   90.00
_cell.angle_beta   90.00
_cell.angle_gamma   90.00
#
_symmetry.space_group_name_H-M   'P 1'
#
loop_
_entity.id
_entity.type
_entity.pdbx_description
1 polymer ?
#
loop_
_entity_poly.entity_id
_entity_poly.type
_entity_poly.pdbx_seq_one_letter_code
_entity_poly.pdbx_strand_id
1 'polypeptide(L)'
;MCKFRRSPTNIIQQCRNVTDGIKERLGSRLFYIILSAICVVLVICIVSIIVATTRKRDISEEGEEMDTTTRRSTTKLTTTTMATAHPDIYCAFAVDLLTFNNNSEIMKETEMVSDIAQKVVNTSLSSSAGFWAYGQVNQNIASKKFYTVFENMANDSSIIFEKAYREILPGDFPCPPADESAIDHINRSRDVRNVANCLLFFSGIKEPEPWWQIQPIYNYKSIVLVSLRGVDLADNIGDRGVALKIPFDNYSYKDVDIVYNAIKSRFGM
;
A
#
# COMPACT_ATOMS: atom_id res chain seq x y z
N MET A 1 2.96 25.42 -12.31
CA MET A 1 3.90 24.78 -13.27
C MET A 1 5.26 24.59 -12.60
N CYS A 2 5.57 23.38 -12.10
CA CYS A 2 6.93 23.09 -11.65
C CYS A 2 7.83 22.85 -12.86
N LYS A 3 8.69 23.82 -13.16
CA LYS A 3 9.76 23.66 -14.17
C LYS A 3 10.80 22.68 -13.64
N PHE A 4 10.87 21.52 -14.26
CA PHE A 4 11.99 20.60 -14.12
C PHE A 4 13.28 21.27 -14.62
N ARG A 5 14.22 21.51 -13.70
CA ARG A 5 15.64 21.59 -14.04
C ARG A 5 16.46 21.10 -12.85
N ARG A 6 16.87 19.83 -12.86
CA ARG A 6 18.17 19.45 -12.28
C ARG A 6 18.85 18.39 -13.15
N SER A 7 20.04 18.76 -13.61
CA SER A 7 20.98 17.96 -14.38
C SER A 7 21.64 16.89 -13.48
N PRO A 8 22.02 15.71 -14.01
CA PRO A 8 22.70 14.62 -13.29
C PRO A 8 23.97 15.02 -12.51
N THR A 9 24.52 16.19 -12.80
CA THR A 9 25.72 16.76 -12.15
C THR A 9 25.54 17.05 -10.66
N ASN A 10 24.32 17.21 -10.15
CA ASN A 10 24.09 17.66 -8.78
C ASN A 10 24.28 16.54 -7.73
N ILE A 11 23.88 15.30 -8.05
CA ILE A 11 24.00 14.14 -7.15
C ILE A 11 25.47 13.75 -6.98
N ILE A 12 26.23 13.70 -8.08
CA ILE A 12 27.67 13.38 -8.06
C ILE A 12 28.44 14.41 -7.24
N GLN A 13 28.09 15.70 -7.36
CA GLN A 13 28.72 16.76 -6.59
C GLN A 13 28.38 16.67 -5.10
N GLN A 14 27.14 16.32 -4.76
CA GLN A 14 26.70 16.17 -3.38
C GLN A 14 27.37 14.96 -2.70
N CYS A 15 27.51 13.83 -3.41
CA CYS A 15 28.27 12.68 -2.93
C CYS A 15 29.77 13.01 -2.75
N ARG A 16 30.36 13.78 -3.68
CA ARG A 16 31.76 14.21 -3.57
C ARG A 16 31.98 15.07 -2.33
N ASN A 17 31.11 16.04 -2.07
CA ASN A 17 31.21 16.93 -0.91
C ASN A 17 31.11 16.17 0.42
N VAL A 18 30.24 15.16 0.52
CA VAL A 18 30.14 14.30 1.72
C VAL A 18 31.39 13.45 1.89
N THR A 19 31.92 12.91 0.80
CA THR A 19 33.13 12.08 0.80
C THR A 19 34.35 12.89 1.25
N ASP A 20 34.49 14.11 0.75
CA ASP A 20 35.58 15.02 1.09
C ASP A 20 35.52 15.44 2.58
N GLY A 21 34.33 15.73 3.11
CA GLY A 21 34.15 16.06 4.53
C GLY A 21 34.45 14.90 5.49
N ILE A 22 34.17 13.66 5.07
CA ILE A 22 34.52 12.46 5.86
C ILE A 22 36.04 12.21 5.82
N LYS A 23 36.66 12.42 4.67
CA LYS A 23 38.12 12.29 4.48
C LYS A 23 38.90 13.31 5.32
N GLU A 24 38.39 14.53 5.45
CA GLU A 24 38.98 15.59 6.25
C GLU A 24 38.91 15.30 7.76
N ARG A 25 37.81 14.68 8.23
CA ARG A 25 37.63 14.32 9.65
C ARG A 25 38.40 13.08 10.10
N LEU A 26 38.58 12.09 9.22
CA LEU A 26 39.23 10.82 9.58
C LEU A 26 40.74 10.81 9.26
N GLY A 27 41.20 11.74 8.42
CA GLY A 27 42.54 11.72 7.87
C GLY A 27 42.69 10.66 6.78
N SER A 28 43.45 10.99 5.72
CA SER A 28 43.51 10.20 4.48
C SER A 28 43.84 8.72 4.72
N ARG A 29 44.74 8.38 5.65
CA ARG A 29 45.13 6.99 5.92
C ARG A 29 44.00 6.16 6.52
N LEU A 30 43.26 6.71 7.49
CA LEU A 30 42.17 5.99 8.15
C LEU A 30 40.95 5.86 7.23
N PHE A 31 40.68 6.89 6.41
CA PHE A 31 39.61 6.87 5.42
C PHE A 31 39.78 5.72 4.41
N TYR A 32 40.98 5.53 3.85
CA TYR A 32 41.22 4.44 2.89
C TYR A 32 41.18 3.04 3.54
N ILE A 33 41.55 2.90 4.82
CA ILE A 33 41.43 1.63 5.54
C ILE A 33 39.97 1.26 5.77
N ILE A 34 39.13 2.23 6.16
CA ILE A 34 37.69 2.01 6.36
C ILE A 34 37.02 1.70 5.03
N LEU A 35 37.36 2.44 3.96
CA LEU A 35 36.79 2.20 2.63
C LEU A 35 37.19 0.82 2.07
N SER A 36 38.43 0.37 2.30
CA SER A 36 38.85 -0.98 1.87
C SER A 36 38.13 -2.07 2.67
N ALA A 37 37.94 -1.90 3.97
CA ALA A 37 37.19 -2.84 4.81
C ALA A 37 35.73 -2.94 4.37
N ILE A 38 35.07 -1.81 4.07
CA ILE A 38 33.68 -1.79 3.56
C ILE A 38 33.58 -2.50 2.21
N CYS A 39 34.52 -2.25 1.29
CA CYS A 39 34.57 -2.95 0.00
C CYS A 39 34.72 -4.47 0.16
N VAL A 40 35.59 -4.93 1.07
CA VAL A 40 35.77 -6.36 1.34
C VAL A 40 34.48 -6.98 1.90
N VAL A 41 33.79 -6.32 2.83
CA VAL A 41 32.51 -6.79 3.38
C VAL A 41 31.43 -6.86 2.30
N LEU A 42 31.31 -5.83 1.44
CA LEU A 42 30.34 -5.82 0.35
C LEU A 42 30.60 -6.94 -0.67
N VAL A 43 31.87 -7.19 -1.03
CA VAL A 43 32.23 -8.30 -1.92
C VAL A 43 31.90 -9.65 -1.30
N ILE A 44 32.19 -9.84 -0.01
CA ILE A 44 31.83 -11.07 0.71
C ILE A 44 30.31 -11.28 0.72
N CYS A 45 29.52 -10.24 1.02
CA CYS A 45 28.05 -10.32 1.00
C CYS A 45 27.52 -10.68 -0.39
N ILE A 46 28.04 -10.05 -1.45
CA ILE A 46 27.62 -10.34 -2.83
C ILE A 46 27.96 -11.79 -3.20
N VAL A 47 29.15 -12.28 -2.86
CA VAL A 47 29.56 -13.67 -3.11
C VAL A 47 28.67 -14.65 -2.33
N SER A 48 28.34 -14.37 -1.07
CA SER A 48 27.43 -15.21 -0.29
C SER A 48 26.02 -15.26 -0.88
N ILE A 49 25.50 -14.14 -1.39
CA ILE A 49 24.21 -14.09 -2.07
C ILE A 49 24.25 -14.93 -3.36
N ILE A 50 25.31 -14.78 -4.17
CA ILE A 50 25.48 -15.55 -5.41
C ILE A 50 25.54 -17.07 -5.10
N VAL A 51 26.33 -17.49 -4.13
CA VAL A 51 26.45 -18.92 -3.71
C VAL A 51 25.13 -19.47 -3.16
N ALA A 52 24.35 -18.67 -2.42
CA ALA A 52 23.04 -19.07 -1.94
C ALA A 52 22.02 -19.24 -3.09
N THR A 53 22.13 -18.40 -4.14
CA THR A 53 21.23 -18.48 -5.30
C THR A 53 21.57 -19.62 -6.27
N THR A 54 22.82 -20.08 -6.35
CA THR A 54 23.20 -21.23 -7.19
C THR A 54 22.82 -22.56 -6.54
N ARG A 55 22.88 -22.68 -5.21
CA ARG A 55 22.53 -23.92 -4.49
C ARG A 55 21.05 -24.30 -4.57
N LYS A 56 20.16 -23.36 -4.90
CA LYS A 56 18.71 -23.57 -4.95
C LYS A 56 18.19 -24.08 -6.30
N ARG A 57 19.04 -24.20 -7.33
CA ARG A 57 18.65 -24.62 -8.69
C ARG A 57 18.87 -26.10 -9.03
N ASP A 58 19.57 -26.88 -8.20
CA ASP A 58 19.96 -28.27 -8.54
C ASP A 58 19.07 -29.38 -7.94
N ILE A 59 17.89 -29.07 -7.39
CA ILE A 59 16.98 -30.09 -6.88
C ILE A 59 15.55 -29.80 -7.35
N SER A 60 15.18 -30.32 -8.52
CA SER A 60 13.84 -30.83 -8.83
C SER A 60 13.76 -31.26 -10.29
N GLU A 61 14.09 -32.51 -10.59
CA GLU A 61 13.57 -33.22 -11.78
C GLU A 61 13.82 -34.74 -11.62
N GLU A 62 12.79 -35.50 -11.23
CA GLU A 62 12.67 -36.92 -11.61
C GLU A 62 11.23 -37.44 -11.41
N GLY A 63 10.61 -37.91 -12.52
CA GLY A 63 9.59 -38.98 -12.70
C GLY A 63 8.28 -38.96 -11.89
N GLU A 64 7.13 -39.46 -12.35
CA GLU A 64 6.88 -40.59 -13.26
C GLU A 64 5.38 -40.63 -13.70
N GLU A 65 5.11 -41.36 -14.79
CA GLU A 65 3.84 -41.53 -15.52
C GLU A 65 3.02 -42.77 -15.07
N MET A 66 1.81 -42.97 -15.65
CA MET A 66 0.85 -44.12 -15.61
C MET A 66 -0.18 -44.12 -14.45
N ASP A 67 -1.46 -44.52 -14.58
CA ASP A 67 -2.27 -45.15 -15.63
C ASP A 67 -3.78 -44.90 -15.32
N THR A 68 -4.59 -44.90 -16.36
CA THR A 68 -6.05 -44.84 -16.46
C THR A 68 -6.82 -45.88 -15.63
N THR A 69 -7.96 -45.51 -15.03
CA THR A 69 -9.18 -46.35 -14.98
C THR A 69 -10.43 -45.51 -14.66
N THR A 70 -11.40 -45.53 -15.58
CA THR A 70 -12.75 -44.97 -15.47
C THR A 70 -13.63 -45.77 -14.51
N ARG A 71 -14.21 -45.14 -13.48
CA ARG A 71 -15.37 -45.68 -12.75
C ARG A 71 -16.44 -44.61 -12.51
N ARG A 72 -17.52 -44.73 -13.27
CA ARG A 72 -18.77 -43.98 -13.11
C ARG A 72 -19.44 -44.40 -11.79
N SER A 73 -19.70 -43.45 -10.89
CA SER A 73 -20.53 -43.68 -9.70
C SER A 73 -21.58 -42.58 -9.58
N THR A 74 -22.83 -43.00 -9.49
CA THR A 74 -24.05 -42.21 -9.43
C THR A 74 -24.41 -41.83 -7.99
N THR A 75 -24.74 -40.54 -7.83
CA THR A 75 -25.73 -39.94 -6.90
C THR A 75 -25.54 -40.06 -5.38
N LYS A 76 -25.26 -38.93 -4.74
CA LYS A 76 -26.04 -38.48 -3.58
C LYS A 76 -26.07 -36.94 -3.56
N LEU A 77 -27.27 -36.38 -3.69
CA LEU A 77 -27.54 -34.95 -3.59
C LEU A 77 -27.32 -34.55 -2.13
N THR A 78 -26.16 -33.97 -1.82
CA THR A 78 -25.91 -33.41 -0.49
C THR A 78 -26.59 -32.05 -0.46
N THR A 79 -27.66 -31.95 0.34
CA THR A 79 -28.27 -30.68 0.71
C THR A 79 -27.21 -29.82 1.39
N THR A 80 -26.65 -28.85 0.66
CA THR A 80 -25.70 -27.89 1.20
C THR A 80 -26.45 -26.94 2.12
N THR A 81 -26.26 -27.12 3.43
CA THR A 81 -26.59 -26.13 4.46
C THR A 81 -26.02 -24.79 4.02
N MET A 82 -26.85 -23.73 3.95
CA MET A 82 -26.38 -22.38 3.63
C MET A 82 -25.39 -21.94 4.71
N ALA A 83 -24.09 -22.13 4.44
CA ALA A 83 -23.04 -21.44 5.18
C ALA A 83 -23.31 -19.95 5.04
N THR A 84 -23.35 -19.23 6.15
CA THR A 84 -23.30 -17.76 6.17
C THR A 84 -22.19 -17.32 5.22
N ALA A 85 -22.58 -16.73 4.09
CA ALA A 85 -21.66 -16.38 3.02
C ALA A 85 -20.81 -15.20 3.50
N HIS A 86 -19.67 -15.49 4.11
CA HIS A 86 -18.63 -14.49 4.32
C HIS A 86 -18.06 -14.12 2.94
N PRO A 87 -18.27 -12.88 2.45
CA PRO A 87 -17.89 -12.50 1.11
C PRO A 87 -16.38 -12.35 1.00
N ASP A 88 -15.88 -12.52 -0.21
CA ASP A 88 -14.50 -12.20 -0.53
C ASP A 88 -14.33 -10.67 -0.60
N ILE A 89 -13.43 -10.10 0.21
CA ILE A 89 -13.22 -8.65 0.32
C ILE A 89 -11.77 -8.31 0.02
N TYR A 90 -11.52 -7.64 -1.10
CA TYR A 90 -10.19 -7.25 -1.54
C TYR A 90 -10.13 -5.73 -1.74
N CYS A 91 -9.47 -5.01 -0.84
CA CYS A 91 -9.56 -3.56 -0.76
C CYS A 91 -8.28 -2.85 -1.22
N ALA A 92 -8.46 -1.86 -2.09
CA ALA A 92 -7.43 -0.87 -2.40
C ALA A 92 -7.56 0.32 -1.45
N PHE A 93 -6.51 0.63 -0.69
CA PHE A 93 -6.45 1.75 0.24
C PHE A 93 -5.67 2.90 -0.41
N ALA A 94 -6.32 4.04 -0.59
CA ALA A 94 -5.72 5.31 -1.00
C ALA A 94 -5.68 6.25 0.20
N VAL A 95 -4.49 6.61 0.66
CA VAL A 95 -4.27 7.27 1.97
C VAL A 95 -3.68 8.67 1.78
N ASP A 96 -4.36 9.68 2.30
CA ASP A 96 -3.88 11.08 2.38
C ASP A 96 -3.07 11.31 3.65
N LEU A 97 -1.74 11.39 3.51
CA LEU A 97 -0.89 11.67 4.65
C LEU A 97 -1.03 13.12 5.12
N LEU A 98 -1.68 13.26 6.29
CA LEU A 98 -2.15 14.55 6.79
C LEU A 98 -1.07 15.48 7.36
N THR A 99 0.07 14.92 7.76
CA THR A 99 0.93 15.57 8.76
C THR A 99 2.37 15.75 8.31
N PHE A 100 2.85 17.00 8.40
CA PHE A 100 4.25 17.38 8.19
C PHE A 100 5.07 17.04 9.44
N ASN A 101 6.16 16.29 9.25
CA ASN A 101 7.31 16.21 10.17
C ASN A 101 7.01 15.75 11.62
N ASN A 102 5.83 15.19 11.89
CA ASN A 102 5.52 14.58 13.17
C ASN A 102 5.39 13.06 13.02
N ASN A 103 6.49 12.34 13.26
CA ASN A 103 6.52 10.88 13.19
C ASN A 103 5.41 10.22 14.02
N SER A 104 5.00 10.82 15.14
CA SER A 104 3.93 10.24 15.98
C SER A 104 2.56 10.30 15.32
N GLU A 105 2.26 11.34 14.54
CA GLU A 105 1.00 11.46 13.81
C GLU A 105 0.97 10.52 12.60
N ILE A 106 2.07 10.43 11.85
CA ILE A 106 2.22 9.47 10.75
C ILE A 106 2.04 8.03 11.23
N MET A 107 2.61 7.70 12.40
CA MET A 107 2.45 6.39 13.02
C MET A 107 0.99 6.11 13.38
N LYS A 108 0.27 7.08 13.96
CA LYS A 108 -1.16 6.95 14.27
C LYS A 108 -2.01 6.75 13.02
N GLU A 109 -1.72 7.47 11.93
CA GLU A 109 -2.46 7.33 10.68
C GLU A 109 -2.22 5.95 10.04
N THR A 110 -0.96 5.52 10.06
CA THR A 110 -0.58 4.17 9.63
C THR A 110 -1.25 3.10 10.50
N GLU A 111 -1.34 3.30 11.80
CA GLU A 111 -2.01 2.39 12.75
C GLU A 111 -3.50 2.28 12.43
N MET A 112 -4.21 3.41 12.28
CA MET A 112 -5.62 3.43 11.91
C MET A 112 -5.91 2.69 10.60
N VAL A 113 -5.13 3.00 9.56
CA VAL A 113 -5.25 2.34 8.25
C VAL A 113 -4.97 0.84 8.37
N SER A 114 -3.94 0.48 9.16
CA SER A 114 -3.56 -0.92 9.39
C SER A 114 -4.61 -1.68 10.19
N ASP A 115 -5.25 -1.07 11.18
CA ASP A 115 -6.31 -1.69 11.98
C ASP A 115 -7.53 -2.01 11.12
N ILE A 116 -7.91 -1.08 10.23
CA ILE A 116 -9.00 -1.30 9.26
C ILE A 116 -8.63 -2.41 8.28
N ALA A 117 -7.42 -2.40 7.73
CA ALA A 117 -6.96 -3.44 6.82
C ALA A 117 -6.87 -4.81 7.51
N GLN A 118 -6.35 -4.87 8.74
CA GLN A 118 -6.34 -6.08 9.57
C GLN A 118 -7.75 -6.60 9.82
N LYS A 119 -8.72 -5.71 10.12
CA LYS A 119 -10.12 -6.10 10.27
C LYS A 119 -10.66 -6.74 9.00
N VAL A 120 -10.38 -6.16 7.83
CA VAL A 120 -10.76 -6.72 6.53
C VAL A 120 -10.17 -8.12 6.35
N VAL A 121 -8.86 -8.29 6.57
CA VAL A 121 -8.19 -9.56 6.30
C VAL A 121 -8.50 -10.66 7.31
N ASN A 122 -8.84 -10.31 8.54
CA ASN A 122 -9.15 -11.28 9.61
C ASN A 122 -10.61 -11.74 9.62
N THR A 123 -11.53 -10.99 9.01
CA THR A 123 -12.98 -11.24 9.15
C THR A 123 -13.60 -11.90 7.90
N SER A 124 -12.92 -11.86 6.76
CA SER A 124 -13.44 -12.34 5.47
C SER A 124 -12.81 -13.68 5.09
N LEU A 125 -13.53 -14.56 4.38
CA LEU A 125 -13.03 -15.90 4.00
C LEU A 125 -11.80 -15.82 3.09
N SER A 126 -11.87 -14.98 2.07
CA SER A 126 -10.74 -14.62 1.23
C SER A 126 -10.66 -13.10 1.16
N SER A 127 -9.48 -12.56 1.44
CA SER A 127 -9.31 -11.12 1.51
C SER A 127 -7.88 -10.68 1.30
N SER A 128 -7.73 -9.43 0.88
CA SER A 128 -6.43 -8.79 0.82
C SER A 128 -6.57 -7.27 0.85
N ALA A 129 -5.50 -6.60 1.24
CA ALA A 129 -5.39 -5.15 1.28
C ALA A 129 -4.14 -4.68 0.53
N GLY A 130 -4.31 -3.74 -0.39
CA GLY A 130 -3.22 -3.03 -1.04
C GLY A 130 -3.20 -1.58 -0.61
N PHE A 131 -2.03 -0.94 -0.64
CA PHE A 131 -1.85 0.42 -0.14
C PHE A 131 -1.20 1.33 -1.17
N TRP A 132 -1.71 2.56 -1.25
CA TRP A 132 -1.10 3.66 -1.98
C TRP A 132 -1.31 4.93 -1.18
N ALA A 133 -0.23 5.69 -0.98
CA ALA A 133 -0.28 6.95 -0.28
C ALA A 133 -0.08 8.13 -1.25
N TYR A 134 -0.73 9.23 -0.94
CA TYR A 134 -0.58 10.52 -1.62
C TYR A 134 -0.54 11.63 -0.59
N GLY A 135 -0.51 12.89 -1.05
CA GLY A 135 -0.19 13.99 -0.16
C GLY A 135 1.29 13.89 0.23
N GLN A 136 1.61 14.09 1.51
CA GLN A 136 2.98 14.31 2.00
C GLN A 136 3.80 13.03 2.14
N VAL A 137 4.07 12.37 1.02
CA VAL A 137 4.86 11.13 0.93
C VAL A 137 6.28 11.40 0.43
N ASN A 138 7.21 10.48 0.68
CA ASN A 138 8.55 10.57 0.11
C ASN A 138 8.54 10.48 -1.44
N GLN A 139 9.61 10.95 -2.11
CA GLN A 139 9.67 10.97 -3.58
C GLN A 139 9.51 9.60 -4.25
N ASN A 140 9.98 8.52 -3.61
CA ASN A 140 9.83 7.18 -4.17
C ASN A 140 8.35 6.78 -4.21
N ILE A 141 7.59 7.09 -3.15
CA ILE A 141 6.14 6.87 -3.10
C ILE A 141 5.39 7.88 -3.98
N ALA A 142 5.76 9.16 -3.97
CA ALA A 142 5.14 10.20 -4.81
C ALA A 142 5.21 9.88 -6.32
N SER A 143 6.25 9.15 -6.73
CA SER A 143 6.41 8.70 -8.12
C SER A 143 5.49 7.54 -8.50
N LYS A 144 4.98 6.79 -7.50
CA LYS A 144 4.05 5.69 -7.72
C LYS A 144 2.68 6.20 -8.13
N LYS A 145 2.05 5.48 -9.04
CA LYS A 145 0.68 5.71 -9.47
C LYS A 145 -0.27 4.81 -8.70
N PHE A 146 -1.53 5.21 -8.58
CA PHE A 146 -2.53 4.45 -7.81
C PHE A 146 -2.61 2.97 -8.21
N TYR A 147 -2.44 2.60 -9.48
CA TYR A 147 -2.50 1.19 -9.92
C TYR A 147 -1.50 0.26 -9.20
N THR A 148 -0.43 0.77 -8.59
CA THR A 148 0.52 -0.07 -7.82
C THR A 148 -0.14 -0.70 -6.60
N VAL A 149 -1.27 -0.16 -6.13
CA VAL A 149 -2.09 -0.74 -5.07
C VAL A 149 -2.51 -2.18 -5.40
N PHE A 150 -2.76 -2.48 -6.68
CA PHE A 150 -3.17 -3.81 -7.13
C PHE A 150 -2.01 -4.80 -7.19
N GLU A 151 -0.77 -4.32 -7.27
CA GLU A 151 0.45 -5.14 -7.28
C GLU A 151 0.91 -5.50 -5.87
N ASN A 152 0.50 -4.70 -4.87
CA ASN A 152 0.92 -4.84 -3.50
C ASN A 152 -0.23 -5.29 -2.56
N MET A 153 -1.17 -6.09 -3.04
CA MET A 153 -2.18 -6.71 -2.17
C MET A 153 -1.52 -7.68 -1.16
N ALA A 154 -1.95 -7.69 0.09
CA ALA A 154 -1.53 -8.64 1.13
C ALA A 154 -2.74 -9.22 1.86
N ASN A 155 -2.69 -10.53 2.13
CA ASN A 155 -3.76 -11.29 2.78
C ASN A 155 -3.37 -11.79 4.18
N ASP A 156 -2.14 -11.55 4.62
CA ASP A 156 -1.63 -11.97 5.91
C ASP A 156 -1.63 -10.77 6.87
N SER A 157 -2.43 -10.85 7.93
CA SER A 157 -2.56 -9.78 8.93
C SER A 157 -1.26 -9.46 9.65
N SER A 158 -0.34 -10.41 9.79
CA SER A 158 0.95 -10.21 10.45
C SER A 158 1.88 -9.25 9.71
N ILE A 159 1.69 -9.08 8.40
CA ILE A 159 2.51 -8.19 7.55
C ILE A 159 1.79 -6.91 7.14
N ILE A 160 0.49 -6.75 7.48
CA ILE A 160 -0.31 -5.60 7.05
C ILE A 160 0.30 -4.29 7.53
N PHE A 161 0.69 -4.21 8.81
CA PHE A 161 1.27 -3.00 9.36
C PHE A 161 2.60 -2.63 8.69
N GLU A 162 3.52 -3.60 8.54
CA GLU A 162 4.80 -3.37 7.87
C GLU A 162 4.60 -2.90 6.43
N LYS A 163 3.61 -3.48 5.74
CA LYS A 163 3.27 -3.13 4.36
C LYS A 163 2.67 -1.73 4.28
N ALA A 164 1.68 -1.42 5.11
CA ALA A 164 1.11 -0.08 5.19
C ALA A 164 2.21 0.94 5.48
N TYR A 165 3.01 0.70 6.51
CA TYR A 165 4.14 1.55 6.87
C TYR A 165 5.10 1.80 5.69
N ARG A 166 5.51 0.74 4.97
CA ARG A 166 6.41 0.86 3.81
C ARG A 166 5.82 1.67 2.65
N GLU A 167 4.53 1.50 2.38
CA GLU A 167 3.85 2.17 1.27
C GLU A 167 3.38 3.59 1.63
N ILE A 168 3.34 3.92 2.92
CA ILE A 168 2.89 5.19 3.51
C ILE A 168 4.09 5.97 4.09
N LEU A 169 5.34 5.57 3.78
CA LEU A 169 6.53 6.18 4.39
C LEU A 169 6.58 7.71 4.15
N PRO A 170 6.71 8.52 5.22
CA PRO A 170 6.86 9.95 5.11
C PRO A 170 8.22 10.30 4.49
N GLY A 171 8.34 11.48 3.91
CA GLY A 171 9.65 11.98 3.48
C GLY A 171 9.69 13.49 3.34
N ASP A 172 10.88 14.04 3.51
CA ASP A 172 11.15 15.48 3.40
C ASP A 172 11.10 15.92 1.92
N PHE A 173 9.91 16.26 1.41
CA PHE A 173 9.78 16.77 0.05
C PHE A 173 8.86 18.00 -0.09
N PRO A 174 9.24 18.95 -0.96
CA PRO A 174 8.50 20.21 -1.15
C PRO A 174 7.30 20.11 -2.10
N CYS A 175 6.97 18.93 -2.66
CA CYS A 175 5.92 18.82 -3.67
C CYS A 175 5.21 17.46 -3.61
N PRO A 176 4.27 17.25 -2.68
CA PRO A 176 3.35 16.13 -2.74
C PRO A 176 2.57 16.13 -4.06
N PRO A 177 2.12 14.99 -4.60
CA PRO A 177 1.02 15.02 -5.58
C PRO A 177 -0.15 15.74 -4.91
N ALA A 178 -0.54 16.90 -5.46
CA ALA A 178 -1.71 17.62 -4.98
C ALA A 178 -2.94 16.70 -5.03
N ASP A 179 -3.89 16.89 -4.11
CA ASP A 179 -5.12 16.09 -4.02
C ASP A 179 -5.85 15.95 -5.37
N GLU A 180 -5.79 16.99 -6.21
CA GLU A 180 -6.28 16.98 -7.59
C GLU A 180 -5.68 15.83 -8.44
N SER A 181 -4.37 15.61 -8.34
CA SER A 181 -3.69 14.52 -9.06
C SER A 181 -4.06 13.15 -8.49
N ALA A 182 -4.35 13.05 -7.20
CA ALA A 182 -4.73 11.80 -6.57
C ALA A 182 -6.14 11.37 -7.00
N ILE A 183 -7.10 12.30 -6.96
CA ILE A 183 -8.46 12.09 -7.44
C ILE A 183 -8.45 11.69 -8.91
N ASP A 184 -7.68 12.39 -9.76
CA ASP A 184 -7.59 12.04 -11.18
C ASP A 184 -7.06 10.62 -11.39
N HIS A 185 -6.00 10.24 -10.66
CA HIS A 185 -5.47 8.89 -10.72
C HIS A 185 -6.51 7.85 -10.29
N ILE A 186 -7.21 8.06 -9.18
CA ILE A 186 -8.21 7.13 -8.66
C ILE A 186 -9.39 7.01 -9.63
N ASN A 187 -9.90 8.15 -10.10
CA ASN A 187 -11.06 8.20 -10.98
C ASN A 187 -10.79 7.52 -12.31
N ARG A 188 -9.56 7.64 -12.84
CA ARG A 188 -9.17 7.06 -14.13
C ARG A 188 -8.58 5.66 -14.07
N SER A 189 -8.17 5.20 -12.88
CA SER A 189 -7.53 3.90 -12.76
C SER A 189 -8.51 2.75 -12.94
N ARG A 190 -8.00 1.64 -13.48
CA ARG A 190 -8.73 0.40 -13.64
C ARG A 190 -7.91 -0.74 -13.06
N ASP A 191 -8.57 -1.59 -12.30
CA ASP A 191 -8.00 -2.88 -11.96
C ASP A 191 -8.28 -3.89 -13.07
N VAL A 192 -7.38 -3.94 -14.05
CA VAL A 192 -7.52 -4.82 -15.22
C VAL A 192 -7.51 -6.31 -14.82
N ARG A 193 -6.95 -6.64 -13.65
CA ARG A 193 -6.87 -8.02 -13.15
C ARG A 193 -8.02 -8.38 -12.21
N ASN A 194 -8.88 -7.41 -11.86
CA ASN A 194 -10.00 -7.57 -10.92
C ASN A 194 -9.57 -8.20 -9.58
N VAL A 195 -8.43 -7.77 -9.06
CA VAL A 195 -7.89 -8.21 -7.76
C VAL A 195 -8.44 -7.41 -6.58
N ALA A 196 -9.07 -6.25 -6.81
CA ALA A 196 -9.71 -5.41 -5.82
C ALA A 196 -11.20 -5.22 -6.16
N ASN A 197 -12.07 -5.36 -5.16
CA ASN A 197 -13.50 -5.16 -5.27
C ASN A 197 -14.04 -4.07 -4.30
N CYS A 198 -13.18 -3.53 -3.43
CA CYS A 198 -13.45 -2.35 -2.62
C CYS A 198 -12.38 -1.27 -2.79
N LEU A 199 -12.81 -0.01 -2.68
CA LEU A 199 -11.94 1.16 -2.60
C LEU A 199 -12.18 1.87 -1.27
N LEU A 200 -11.11 2.09 -0.52
CA LEU A 200 -11.10 2.99 0.64
C LEU A 200 -10.24 4.19 0.30
N PHE A 201 -10.81 5.38 0.46
CA PHE A 201 -10.12 6.62 0.21
C PHE A 201 -10.15 7.47 1.48
N PHE A 202 -8.98 7.69 2.06
CA PHE A 202 -8.81 8.55 3.23
C PHE A 202 -8.43 9.94 2.74
N SER A 203 -9.06 10.95 3.30
CA SER A 203 -8.76 12.34 3.01
C SER A 203 -8.76 13.16 4.28
N GLY A 204 -7.81 14.08 4.39
CA GLY A 204 -7.83 15.10 5.42
C GLY A 204 -7.93 16.51 4.87
N ILE A 205 -8.64 16.65 3.76
CA ILE A 205 -9.13 17.93 3.25
C ILE A 205 -9.98 18.63 4.33
N LYS A 206 -9.85 19.95 4.42
CA LYS A 206 -10.63 20.78 5.36
C LYS A 206 -11.88 21.36 4.70
N GLU A 207 -11.76 21.70 3.42
CA GLU A 207 -12.79 22.40 2.65
C GLU A 207 -12.81 21.77 1.26
N PRO A 208 -13.78 20.87 0.96
CA PRO A 208 -13.86 20.23 -0.33
C PRO A 208 -14.35 21.23 -1.37
N GLU A 209 -13.64 21.31 -2.48
CA GLU A 209 -14.08 22.07 -3.63
C GLU A 209 -15.15 21.29 -4.43
N PRO A 210 -16.04 21.96 -5.20
CA PRO A 210 -17.07 21.26 -5.98
C PRO A 210 -16.53 20.23 -6.98
N TRP A 211 -15.32 20.45 -7.51
CA TRP A 211 -14.64 19.53 -8.45
C TRP A 211 -14.01 18.31 -7.76
N TRP A 212 -13.91 18.33 -6.43
CA TRP A 212 -13.32 17.26 -5.63
C TRP A 212 -14.34 16.12 -5.53
N GLN A 213 -14.34 15.22 -6.51
CA GLN A 213 -15.34 14.16 -6.64
C GLN A 213 -14.67 12.80 -6.79
N ILE A 214 -14.99 11.86 -5.89
CA ILE A 214 -14.56 10.46 -5.97
C ILE A 214 -15.59 9.67 -6.77
N GLN A 215 -15.28 9.45 -8.04
CA GLN A 215 -16.11 8.71 -8.98
C GLN A 215 -15.23 7.81 -9.86
N PRO A 216 -14.71 6.69 -9.32
CA PRO A 216 -13.92 5.73 -10.07
C PRO A 216 -14.68 5.18 -11.27
N ILE A 217 -14.02 5.16 -12.45
CA ILE A 217 -14.56 4.46 -13.62
C ILE A 217 -14.57 2.95 -13.42
N TYR A 218 -13.71 2.44 -12.53
CA TYR A 218 -13.72 1.03 -12.15
C TYR A 218 -14.94 0.72 -11.28
N ASN A 219 -15.55 -0.44 -11.53
CA ASN A 219 -16.79 -0.84 -10.86
C ASN A 219 -16.52 -1.55 -9.54
N TYR A 220 -15.94 -0.84 -8.57
CA TYR A 220 -15.84 -1.34 -7.20
C TYR A 220 -17.24 -1.63 -6.66
N LYS A 221 -17.36 -2.77 -5.97
CA LYS A 221 -18.59 -3.17 -5.28
C LYS A 221 -18.87 -2.29 -4.06
N SER A 222 -17.82 -1.83 -3.39
CA SER A 222 -17.89 -0.92 -2.25
C SER A 222 -16.88 0.21 -2.39
N ILE A 223 -17.32 1.45 -2.17
CA ILE A 223 -16.45 2.63 -2.14
C ILE A 223 -16.72 3.33 -0.82
N VAL A 224 -15.68 3.52 -0.02
CA VAL A 224 -15.77 4.20 1.28
C VAL A 224 -14.81 5.39 1.27
N LEU A 225 -15.35 6.57 1.53
CA LEU A 225 -14.60 7.80 1.70
C LEU A 225 -14.54 8.13 3.19
N VAL A 226 -13.33 8.21 3.74
CA VAL A 226 -13.08 8.48 5.16
C VAL A 226 -12.50 9.88 5.28
N SER A 227 -13.26 10.79 5.88
CA SER A 227 -12.75 12.09 6.30
C SER A 227 -12.02 11.95 7.63
N LEU A 228 -10.71 12.18 7.62
CA LEU A 228 -9.83 12.17 8.79
C LEU A 228 -9.97 13.44 9.63
N ARG A 229 -10.55 14.52 9.07
CA ARG A 229 -10.75 15.82 9.74
C ARG A 229 -12.20 16.08 10.15
N GLY A 230 -13.06 15.07 10.08
CA GLY A 230 -14.48 15.19 10.45
C GLY A 230 -15.32 16.05 9.50
N VAL A 231 -14.81 16.34 8.31
CA VAL A 231 -15.50 17.10 7.27
C VAL A 231 -16.57 16.24 6.62
N ASP A 232 -17.73 16.84 6.30
CA ASP A 232 -18.75 16.17 5.52
C ASP A 232 -18.35 16.09 4.06
N LEU A 233 -18.21 14.87 3.56
CA LEU A 233 -17.81 14.60 2.18
C LEU A 233 -18.87 13.75 1.46
N ALA A 234 -20.11 13.72 1.97
CA ALA A 234 -21.20 12.96 1.35
C ALA A 234 -21.49 13.42 -0.08
N ASP A 235 -21.41 14.73 -0.36
CA ASP A 235 -21.62 15.30 -1.69
C ASP A 235 -20.43 15.11 -2.64
N ASN A 236 -19.31 14.56 -2.13
CA ASN A 236 -18.07 14.36 -2.87
C ASN A 236 -17.83 12.91 -3.28
N ILE A 237 -18.76 12.02 -2.96
CA ILE A 237 -18.74 10.63 -3.36
C ILE A 237 -20.03 10.32 -4.09
N GLY A 238 -19.94 9.80 -5.32
CA GLY A 238 -21.14 9.48 -6.08
C GLY A 238 -22.00 8.42 -5.38
N ASP A 239 -23.25 8.24 -5.81
CA ASP A 239 -24.30 7.40 -5.19
C ASP A 239 -23.90 5.95 -4.84
N ARG A 240 -22.82 5.44 -5.44
CA ARG A 240 -22.28 4.10 -5.20
C ARG A 240 -21.46 3.99 -3.91
N GLY A 241 -21.05 5.11 -3.33
CA GLY A 241 -20.16 5.12 -2.17
C GLY A 241 -20.82 5.48 -0.85
N VAL A 242 -20.02 5.49 0.21
CA VAL A 242 -20.38 5.91 1.56
C VAL A 242 -19.30 6.84 2.08
N ALA A 243 -19.67 8.04 2.52
CA ALA A 243 -18.78 8.95 3.22
C ALA A 243 -18.91 8.77 4.74
N LEU A 244 -17.77 8.73 5.44
CA LEU A 244 -17.67 8.58 6.89
C LEU A 244 -16.81 9.70 7.46
N LYS A 245 -17.19 10.19 8.64
CA LYS A 245 -16.42 11.17 9.43
C LYS A 245 -15.75 10.40 10.56
N ILE A 246 -14.43 10.27 10.52
CA ILE A 246 -13.68 9.56 11.56
C ILE A 246 -12.71 10.56 12.21
N PRO A 247 -12.81 10.79 13.53
CA PRO A 247 -11.93 11.75 14.19
C PRO A 247 -10.54 11.13 14.34
N PHE A 248 -9.60 11.52 13.47
CA PHE A 248 -8.26 10.95 13.44
C PHE A 248 -7.54 11.01 14.80
N ASP A 249 -7.64 12.15 15.51
CA ASP A 249 -6.86 12.40 16.73
C ASP A 249 -7.17 11.43 17.89
N ASN A 250 -8.34 10.79 17.87
CA ASN A 250 -8.83 9.90 18.93
C ASN A 250 -9.67 8.74 18.41
N TYR A 251 -9.34 8.23 17.21
CA TYR A 251 -10.02 7.06 16.65
C TYR A 251 -9.90 5.85 17.61
N SER A 252 -10.88 4.96 17.53
CA SER A 252 -10.98 3.77 18.36
C SER A 252 -11.35 2.54 17.52
N TYR A 253 -11.33 1.35 18.12
CA TYR A 253 -11.82 0.14 17.45
C TYR A 253 -13.31 0.22 17.05
N LYS A 254 -14.11 1.08 17.68
CA LYS A 254 -15.49 1.32 17.22
C LYS A 254 -15.51 2.00 15.86
N ASP A 255 -14.59 2.93 15.63
CA ASP A 255 -14.43 3.63 14.35
C ASP A 255 -13.95 2.67 13.26
N VAL A 256 -13.02 1.76 13.61
CA VAL A 256 -12.61 0.65 12.73
C VAL A 256 -13.80 -0.21 12.34
N ASP A 257 -14.67 -0.57 13.29
CA ASP A 257 -15.87 -1.34 13.01
C ASP A 257 -16.88 -0.58 12.14
N ILE A 258 -17.04 0.74 12.34
CA ILE A 258 -17.89 1.58 11.48
C ILE A 258 -17.40 1.54 10.04
N VAL A 259 -16.10 1.73 9.81
CA VAL A 259 -15.51 1.67 8.46
C VAL A 259 -15.68 0.28 7.87
N TYR A 260 -15.36 -0.78 8.61
CA TYR A 260 -15.53 -2.15 8.13
C TYR A 260 -16.99 -2.49 7.80
N ASN A 261 -17.95 -2.02 8.60
CA ASN A 261 -19.38 -2.22 8.33
C ASN A 261 -19.82 -1.48 7.06
N ALA A 262 -19.30 -0.29 6.79
CA ALA A 262 -19.56 0.41 5.53
C ALA A 262 -19.04 -0.39 4.33
N ILE A 263 -17.82 -0.92 4.42
CA ILE A 263 -17.26 -1.80 3.37
C ILE A 263 -18.20 -2.98 3.12
N LYS A 264 -18.52 -3.72 4.19
CA LYS A 264 -19.19 -5.01 4.11
C LYS A 264 -20.67 -4.92 3.72
N SER A 265 -21.34 -3.80 4.03
CA SER A 265 -22.77 -3.59 3.75
C SER A 265 -23.12 -3.78 2.26
N ARG A 266 -22.18 -3.47 1.37
CA ARG A 266 -22.34 -3.63 -0.08
C ARG A 266 -22.13 -5.06 -0.56
N PHE A 267 -21.70 -5.96 0.31
CA PHE A 267 -21.50 -7.38 0.02
C PHE A 267 -22.67 -8.29 0.43
N GLY A 268 -23.75 -7.73 0.99
CA GLY A 268 -24.94 -8.48 1.40
C GLY A 268 -24.84 -9.09 2.79
N MET A 269 -24.10 -8.42 3.70
CA MET A 269 -23.90 -8.80 5.10
C MET A 269 -24.41 -7.73 6.06
#